data_AF-A0A3B8HPT3-F1
#
_entry.id   AF-A0A3B8HPT3-F1
#
_cell.length_a   1.000
_cell.length_b   1.000
_cell.length_c   1.000
_cell.angle_alpha   90.00
_cell.angle_beta   90.00
_cell.angle_gamma   90.00
#
_symmetry.space_group_name_H-M   'P 1'
#
loop_
_entity.id
_entity.type
_entity.pdbx_description
1 polymer ?
#
loop_
_entity_poly.entity_id
_entity_poly.type
_entity_poly.pdbx_seq_one_letter_code
_entity_poly.pdbx_strand_id
1 'polypeptide(L)'
;MIRKPPETYLMDGRRFTQEELSEIQETVKLFHKLSLTELVQTICEHMDWLTPTGTYKIDACRKLLEQLEARGKLQLPHKQKISKQPETVNLTPRSEAQPEIVGDLPDVAPVALEPVREKEGNALWAEFVERYHYLGYKRPFGVHQRYFIRSRAGTPLGCLLMAGAAKLLAPREQWIGWTERQRLRNIHL
;
A
#
# COMPACT_ATOMS: atom_id res chain seq x y z
N MET A 1 15.40 2.96 -42.95
CA MET A 1 15.68 2.87 -41.50
C MET A 1 14.37 2.97 -40.75
N ILE A 2 13.86 1.88 -40.19
CA ILE A 2 12.62 1.89 -39.38
C ILE A 2 12.98 2.51 -38.03
N ARG A 3 12.59 3.76 -37.80
CA ARG A 3 12.70 4.39 -36.47
C ARG A 3 11.85 3.55 -35.52
N LYS A 4 12.48 2.88 -34.54
CA LYS A 4 11.75 2.29 -33.43
C LYS A 4 10.89 3.40 -32.79
N PRO A 5 9.60 3.15 -32.52
CA PRO A 5 8.79 4.13 -31.82
C PRO A 5 9.45 4.48 -30.47
N PRO A 6 9.38 5.74 -30.02
CA PRO A 6 9.98 6.12 -28.75
C PRO A 6 9.43 5.24 -27.62
N GLU A 7 10.32 4.59 -26.87
CA GLU A 7 9.93 3.76 -25.73
C GLU A 7 9.22 4.65 -24.71
N THR A 8 7.90 4.51 -24.60
CA THR A 8 7.11 5.25 -23.61
C THR A 8 7.01 4.39 -22.36
N TYR A 9 7.53 4.89 -21.23
CA TYR A 9 7.35 4.25 -19.93
C TYR A 9 6.17 4.94 -19.23
N LEU A 10 5.20 4.15 -18.75
CA LEU A 10 4.03 4.65 -18.03
C LEU A 10 4.08 4.12 -16.60
N MET A 11 4.24 4.98 -15.60
CA MET A 11 4.21 4.61 -14.19
C MET A 11 3.24 5.49 -13.42
N ASP A 12 2.27 4.86 -12.76
CA ASP A 12 1.21 5.51 -11.98
C ASP A 12 0.52 6.66 -12.72
N GLY A 13 0.26 6.47 -14.03
CA GLY A 13 -0.36 7.46 -14.90
C GLY A 13 0.59 8.50 -15.53
N ARG A 14 1.84 8.63 -15.03
CA ARG A 14 2.86 9.51 -15.62
C ARG A 14 3.57 8.82 -16.78
N ARG A 15 3.65 9.48 -17.93
CA ARG A 15 4.49 9.06 -19.06
C ARG A 15 5.88 9.68 -18.90
N PHE A 16 6.91 8.89 -19.14
CA PHE A 16 8.29 9.35 -19.11
C PHE A 16 8.81 9.55 -20.53
N THR A 17 9.41 10.70 -20.79
CA THR A 17 10.09 11.03 -22.05
C THR A 17 11.49 10.42 -22.11
N GLN A 18 12.15 10.46 -23.27
CA GLN A 18 13.52 9.96 -23.37
C GLN A 18 14.52 10.83 -22.59
N GLU A 19 14.26 12.13 -22.53
CA GLU A 19 15.06 13.11 -21.79
C GLU A 19 15.02 12.79 -20.29
N GLU A 20 13.82 12.63 -19.74
CA GLU A 20 13.60 12.24 -18.34
C GLU A 20 14.27 10.89 -18.01
N LEU A 21 14.18 9.91 -18.91
CA LEU A 21 14.85 8.61 -18.72
C LEU A 21 16.38 8.72 -18.75
N SER A 22 16.91 9.64 -19.55
CA SER A 22 18.35 9.90 -19.63
C SER A 22 18.86 10.56 -18.35
N GLU A 23 18.12 11.53 -17.81
CA GLU A 23 18.40 12.18 -16.52
C GLU A 23 18.39 11.16 -15.37
N ILE A 24 17.43 10.24 -15.36
CA ILE A 24 17.39 9.13 -14.38
C ILE A 24 18.65 8.27 -14.50
N GLN A 25 19.04 7.86 -15.72
CA GLN A 25 20.22 7.03 -15.93
C GLN A 25 21.51 7.75 -15.49
N GLU A 26 21.62 9.05 -15.75
CA GLU A 26 22.74 9.86 -15.32
C GLU A 26 22.80 9.96 -13.79
N THR A 27 21.67 10.22 -13.14
CA THR A 27 21.56 10.25 -11.68
C THR A 27 22.00 8.92 -11.05
N VAL A 28 21.55 7.79 -11.60
CA VAL A 28 21.96 6.45 -11.14
C VAL A 28 23.47 6.23 -11.27
N LYS A 29 24.09 6.70 -12.36
CA LYS A 29 25.54 6.59 -12.57
C LYS A 29 26.33 7.49 -11.61
N LEU A 30 25.92 8.75 -11.47
CA LEU A 30 26.57 9.74 -10.60
C LEU A 30 26.51 9.29 -9.14
N PHE A 31 25.37 8.77 -8.71
CA PHE A 31 25.11 8.40 -7.31
C PHE A 31 25.12 6.89 -7.06
N HIS A 32 25.95 6.13 -7.77
CA HIS A 32 26.02 4.67 -7.65
C HIS A 32 26.42 4.14 -6.26
N LYS A 33 26.99 4.99 -5.39
CA LYS A 33 27.36 4.63 -4.01
C LYS A 33 26.21 4.79 -3.01
N LEU A 34 25.13 5.47 -3.38
CA LEU A 34 23.97 5.63 -2.51
C LEU A 34 23.26 4.30 -2.33
N SER A 35 22.58 4.15 -1.19
CA SER A 35 21.60 3.08 -1.04
C SER A 35 20.49 3.23 -2.07
N LEU A 36 19.84 2.13 -2.46
CA LEU A 36 18.71 2.19 -3.40
C LEU A 36 17.57 3.08 -2.88
N THR A 37 17.42 3.23 -1.56
CA THR A 37 16.41 4.11 -0.96
C THR A 37 16.76 5.59 -1.14
N GLU A 38 17.99 5.99 -0.84
CA GLU A 38 18.47 7.37 -1.05
C GLU A 38 18.45 7.73 -2.53
N LEU A 39 18.90 6.82 -3.40
CA LEU A 39 18.87 7.02 -4.85
C LEU A 39 17.45 7.29 -5.37
N VAL A 40 16.47 6.52 -4.89
CA VAL A 40 15.06 6.73 -5.25
C VAL A 40 14.54 8.08 -4.73
N GLN A 41 14.94 8.50 -3.53
CA GLN A 41 14.57 9.82 -2.99
C GLN A 41 15.16 10.95 -3.84
N THR A 42 16.46 10.89 -4.17
CA THR A 42 17.13 11.87 -5.03
C THR A 42 16.45 11.99 -6.40
N ILE A 43 16.08 10.86 -7.02
CA ILE A 43 15.38 10.87 -8.31
C ILE A 43 13.98 11.48 -8.16
N CYS A 44 13.23 11.10 -7.11
CA CYS A 44 11.92 11.70 -6.87
C CYS A 44 12.02 13.22 -6.64
N GLU A 45 13.05 13.69 -5.95
CA GLU A 45 13.31 15.11 -5.71
C GLU A 45 13.65 15.85 -7.01
N HIS A 46 14.62 15.37 -7.80
CA HIS A 46 15.01 15.98 -9.07
C HIS A 46 13.86 16.06 -10.08
N MET A 47 12.95 15.09 -10.05
CA MET A 47 11.82 15.00 -10.99
C MET A 47 10.52 15.61 -10.48
N ASP A 48 10.56 16.27 -9.30
CA ASP A 48 9.38 16.75 -8.55
C ASP A 48 8.25 15.69 -8.49
N TRP A 49 8.63 14.43 -8.28
CA TRP A 49 7.72 13.30 -8.39
C TRP A 49 7.00 13.04 -7.07
N LEU A 50 5.99 13.87 -6.83
CA LEU A 50 5.21 13.90 -5.59
C LEU A 50 3.87 13.16 -5.69
N THR A 51 3.40 12.71 -4.53
CA THR A 51 2.02 12.27 -4.26
C THR A 51 1.10 13.49 -4.14
N PRO A 52 -0.23 13.33 -4.23
CA PRO A 52 -1.17 14.42 -3.97
C PRO A 52 -1.02 15.06 -2.58
N THR A 53 -0.41 14.36 -1.62
CA THR A 53 -0.14 14.85 -0.27
C THR A 53 1.24 15.52 -0.13
N GLY A 54 1.98 15.72 -1.23
CA GLY A 54 3.29 16.40 -1.24
C GLY A 54 4.47 15.53 -0.78
N THR A 55 4.30 14.21 -0.63
CA THR A 55 5.40 13.28 -0.31
C THR A 55 5.94 12.60 -1.56
N TYR A 56 7.22 12.22 -1.61
CA TYR A 56 7.82 11.55 -2.78
C TYR A 56 7.15 10.21 -3.14
N LYS A 57 6.97 9.94 -4.44
CA LYS A 57 6.44 8.66 -4.97
C LYS A 57 7.50 7.55 -5.00
N ILE A 58 8.08 7.24 -3.85
CA ILE A 58 9.18 6.27 -3.70
C ILE A 58 8.86 4.91 -4.33
N ASP A 59 7.68 4.36 -4.09
CA ASP A 59 7.30 3.04 -4.62
C ASP A 59 7.13 3.04 -6.15
N ALA A 60 6.61 4.12 -6.72
CA ALA A 60 6.43 4.24 -8.17
C ALA A 60 7.79 4.41 -8.87
N CYS A 61 8.66 5.24 -8.30
CA CYS A 61 10.02 5.43 -8.81
C CYS A 61 10.84 4.16 -8.71
N ARG A 62 10.79 3.44 -7.58
CA ARG A 62 11.45 2.13 -7.44
C ARG A 62 10.99 1.15 -8.52
N LYS A 63 9.69 1.05 -8.79
CA LYS A 63 9.16 0.18 -9.85
C LYS A 63 9.66 0.58 -11.25
N LEU A 64 9.73 1.89 -11.54
CA LEU A 64 10.30 2.38 -12.80
C LEU A 64 11.76 1.92 -12.96
N LEU A 65 12.57 2.11 -11.92
CA LEU A 65 13.97 1.72 -11.91
C LEU A 65 14.14 0.20 -12.09
N GLU A 66 13.34 -0.61 -11.41
CA GLU A 66 13.35 -2.06 -11.58
C GLU A 66 12.94 -2.50 -13.01
N GLN A 67 12.00 -1.79 -13.64
CA GLN A 67 11.66 -2.04 -15.05
C GLN A 67 12.79 -1.66 -16.01
N LEU A 68 13.50 -0.57 -15.75
CA LEU A 68 14.64 -0.14 -16.55
C LEU A 68 15.82 -1.10 -16.40
N GLU A 69 16.10 -1.57 -15.19
CA GLU A 69 17.11 -2.60 -14.90
C GLU A 69 16.77 -3.92 -15.60
N ALA A 70 15.52 -4.40 -15.50
CA ALA A 70 15.07 -5.63 -16.15
C ALA A 70 15.18 -5.58 -17.68
N ARG A 71 15.18 -4.38 -18.27
CA ARG A 71 15.39 -4.14 -19.71
C ARG A 71 16.85 -3.82 -20.07
N GLY A 72 17.78 -3.91 -19.11
CA GLY A 72 19.20 -3.66 -19.31
C GLY A 72 19.56 -2.19 -19.58
N LYS A 73 18.68 -1.25 -19.23
CA LYS A 73 18.89 0.19 -19.48
C LYS A 73 19.76 0.85 -18.41
N LEU A 74 19.82 0.26 -17.22
CA LEU A 74 20.64 0.72 -16.09
C LEU A 74 20.99 -0.48 -15.19
N GLN A 75 21.89 -0.26 -14.23
CA GLN A 75 22.22 -1.21 -13.17
C GLN A 75 21.98 -0.53 -11.83
N LEU A 76 21.16 -1.14 -10.98
CA LEU A 76 20.88 -0.60 -9.64
C LEU A 76 21.92 -1.10 -8.64
N PRO A 77 22.20 -0.30 -7.58
CA PRO A 77 23.02 -0.77 -6.47
C PRO A 77 22.42 -2.03 -5.85
N HIS A 78 23.29 -2.93 -5.37
CA HIS A 78 22.91 -4.27 -4.92
C HIS A 78 21.75 -4.22 -3.91
N LYS A 79 20.70 -5.00 -4.18
CA LYS A 79 19.53 -5.08 -3.30
C LYS A 79 19.95 -5.66 -1.96
N GLN A 80 20.02 -4.82 -0.92
CA GLN A 80 20.16 -5.31 0.45
C GLN A 80 18.90 -6.11 0.80
N LYS A 81 19.07 -7.39 1.12
CA LYS A 81 17.98 -8.25 1.59
C LYS A 81 17.60 -7.82 3.00
N ILE A 82 16.74 -6.83 3.12
CA ILE A 82 16.05 -6.55 4.37
C ILE A 82 14.98 -7.63 4.52
N SER A 83 15.22 -8.58 5.41
CA SER A 83 14.16 -9.47 5.89
C SER A 83 13.12 -8.59 6.57
N LYS A 84 11.97 -8.41 5.93
CA LYS A 84 10.81 -7.84 6.62
C LYS A 84 10.44 -8.84 7.71
N GLN A 85 10.75 -8.50 8.96
CA GLN A 85 10.22 -9.28 10.08
C GLN A 85 8.69 -9.23 10.00
N PRO A 86 8.01 -10.37 10.21
CA PRO A 86 6.57 -10.37 10.30
C PRO A 86 6.16 -9.38 11.40
N GLU A 87 5.20 -8.51 11.09
CA GLU A 87 4.65 -7.57 12.06
C GLU A 87 3.94 -8.40 13.13
N THR A 88 4.54 -8.49 14.33
CA THR A 88 3.98 -9.22 15.45
C THR A 88 3.00 -8.32 16.20
N VAL A 89 1.77 -8.79 16.37
CA VAL A 89 0.78 -8.12 17.22
C VAL A 89 0.96 -8.63 18.64
N ASN A 90 1.30 -7.72 19.56
CA ASN A 90 1.44 -8.05 20.97
C ASN A 90 0.05 -8.00 21.63
N LEU A 91 -0.45 -9.15 22.07
CA LEU A 91 -1.73 -9.22 22.79
C LEU A 91 -1.57 -8.69 24.21
N THR A 92 -2.44 -7.75 24.58
CA THR A 92 -2.51 -7.17 25.93
C THR A 92 -3.85 -7.50 26.61
N PRO A 93 -3.97 -7.30 27.93
CA PRO A 93 -5.26 -7.47 28.63
C PRO A 93 -6.38 -6.57 28.09
N ARG A 94 -6.06 -5.50 27.35
CA ARG A 94 -7.05 -4.58 26.78
C ARG A 94 -7.95 -5.23 25.72
N SER A 95 -7.50 -6.34 25.13
CA SER A 95 -8.25 -7.13 24.14
C SER A 95 -8.81 -8.44 24.70
N GLU A 96 -8.75 -8.66 26.03
CA GLU A 96 -9.32 -9.85 26.65
C GLU A 96 -10.83 -9.97 26.46
N ALA A 97 -11.33 -11.20 26.63
CA ALA A 97 -12.74 -11.49 26.48
C ALA A 97 -13.53 -10.71 27.52
N GLN A 98 -14.54 -9.98 27.05
CA GLN A 98 -15.48 -9.29 27.92
C GLN A 98 -16.66 -10.22 28.24
N PRO A 99 -17.41 -9.97 29.33
CA PRO A 99 -18.62 -10.70 29.61
C PRO A 99 -19.58 -10.71 28.42
N GLU A 100 -20.31 -11.81 28.24
CA GLU A 100 -21.33 -11.90 27.21
C GLU A 100 -22.37 -10.79 27.39
N ILE A 101 -22.71 -10.15 26.27
CA ILE A 101 -23.73 -9.12 26.25
C ILE A 101 -25.08 -9.83 26.08
N VAL A 102 -25.89 -9.81 27.14
CA VAL A 102 -27.24 -10.37 27.17
C VAL A 102 -28.23 -9.24 27.44
N GLY A 103 -29.27 -9.15 26.62
CA GLY A 103 -30.29 -8.10 26.73
C GLY A 103 -31.03 -7.90 25.42
N ASP A 104 -31.85 -6.85 25.36
CA ASP A 104 -32.60 -6.49 24.16
C ASP A 104 -31.77 -5.58 23.25
N LEU A 105 -32.08 -5.59 21.95
CA LEU A 105 -31.38 -4.74 20.98
C LEU A 105 -31.36 -3.22 21.35
N PRO A 106 -32.40 -2.64 21.97
CA PRO A 106 -32.37 -1.26 22.43
C PRO A 106 -31.30 -0.96 23.50
N ASP A 107 -30.83 -1.97 24.24
CA ASP A 107 -29.82 -1.81 25.29
C ASP A 107 -28.41 -1.59 24.70
N VAL A 108 -28.17 -2.13 23.50
CA VAL A 108 -26.91 -1.96 22.76
C VAL A 108 -26.99 -0.85 21.70
N ALA A 109 -28.20 -0.50 21.28
CA ALA A 109 -28.44 0.48 20.23
C ALA A 109 -28.39 1.95 20.73
N PRO A 110 -28.07 2.91 19.84
CA PRO A 110 -27.55 2.70 18.50
C PRO A 110 -26.11 2.21 18.55
N VAL A 111 -25.73 1.47 17.51
CA VAL A 111 -24.34 1.10 17.29
C VAL A 111 -23.67 2.19 16.45
N ALA A 112 -22.47 2.60 16.87
CA ALA A 112 -21.69 3.61 16.19
C ALA A 112 -20.39 3.01 15.61
N LEU A 113 -19.99 3.54 14.45
CA LEU A 113 -18.67 3.31 13.87
C LEU A 113 -17.74 4.44 14.28
N GLU A 114 -16.76 4.13 15.13
CA GLU A 114 -15.75 5.09 15.56
C GLU A 114 -14.49 4.92 14.71
N PRO A 115 -14.07 5.93 13.92
CA PRO A 115 -12.85 5.86 13.13
C PRO A 115 -11.62 5.75 14.03
N VAL A 116 -10.77 4.75 13.80
CA VAL A 116 -9.50 4.61 14.50
C VAL A 116 -8.46 5.52 13.83
N ARG A 117 -7.95 6.50 14.58
CA ARG A 117 -7.01 7.52 14.07
C ARG A 117 -5.62 7.40 14.67
N GLU A 118 -5.55 7.15 15.98
CA GLU A 118 -4.30 7.18 16.74
C GLU A 118 -3.56 5.85 16.70
N LYS A 119 -2.24 5.88 16.97
CA LYS A 119 -1.36 4.71 16.88
C LYS A 119 -1.77 3.63 17.89
N GLU A 120 -2.11 4.03 19.10
CA GLU A 120 -2.54 3.16 20.20
C GLU A 120 -3.88 2.49 19.88
N GLY A 121 -4.79 3.24 19.25
CA GLY A 121 -6.06 2.70 18.75
C GLY A 121 -5.84 1.68 17.62
N ASN A 122 -4.93 1.96 16.70
CA ASN A 122 -4.59 1.03 15.61
C ASN A 122 -3.96 -0.26 16.16
N ALA A 123 -3.09 -0.16 17.16
CA ALA A 123 -2.50 -1.32 17.84
C ALA A 123 -3.60 -2.16 18.52
N LEU A 124 -4.48 -1.53 19.30
CA LEU A 124 -5.59 -2.23 19.96
C LEU A 124 -6.56 -2.88 18.95
N TRP A 125 -6.85 -2.21 17.85
CA TRP A 125 -7.66 -2.78 16.77
C TRP A 125 -7.00 -4.03 16.17
N ALA A 126 -5.69 -3.98 15.95
CA ALA A 126 -4.93 -5.13 15.47
C ALA A 126 -4.95 -6.28 16.50
N GLU A 127 -4.86 -5.99 17.80
CA GLU A 127 -5.00 -7.00 18.86
C GLU A 127 -6.35 -7.71 18.83
N PHE A 128 -7.45 -6.96 18.68
CA PHE A 128 -8.79 -7.57 18.57
C PHE A 128 -8.90 -8.49 17.36
N VAL A 129 -8.39 -8.07 16.20
CA VAL A 129 -8.42 -8.91 15.00
C VAL A 129 -7.49 -10.11 15.13
N GLU A 130 -6.29 -9.94 15.69
CA GLU A 130 -5.37 -11.05 15.94
C GLU A 130 -6.00 -12.10 16.86
N ARG A 131 -6.67 -11.67 17.92
CA ARG A 131 -7.22 -12.56 18.93
C ARG A 131 -8.51 -13.27 18.48
N TYR A 132 -9.42 -12.57 17.80
CA TYR A 132 -10.78 -13.07 17.56
C TYR A 132 -11.11 -13.40 16.10
N HIS A 133 -10.35 -12.89 15.13
CA HIS A 133 -10.58 -13.25 13.73
C HIS A 133 -9.85 -14.56 13.42
N TYR A 134 -10.52 -15.51 12.78
CA TYR A 134 -9.97 -16.85 12.49
C TYR A 134 -8.70 -16.85 11.61
N LEU A 135 -8.42 -15.76 10.88
CA LEU A 135 -7.19 -15.58 10.10
C LEU A 135 -6.08 -14.82 10.84
N GLY A 136 -6.35 -14.35 12.05
CA GLY A 136 -5.55 -13.36 12.76
C GLY A 136 -5.47 -12.02 12.02
N TYR A 137 -4.61 -11.14 12.51
CA TYR A 137 -4.33 -9.85 11.91
C TYR A 137 -3.37 -10.02 10.73
N LYS A 138 -3.75 -9.39 9.61
CA LYS A 138 -2.88 -9.19 8.45
C LYS A 138 -2.89 -7.71 8.13
N ARG A 139 -1.71 -7.15 7.84
CA ARG A 139 -1.59 -5.75 7.45
C ARG A 139 -2.40 -5.51 6.18
N PRO A 140 -3.41 -4.61 6.21
CA PRO A 140 -4.18 -4.28 5.01
C PRO A 140 -3.29 -3.61 3.97
N PHE A 141 -3.56 -3.89 2.70
CA PHE A 141 -2.87 -3.28 1.58
C PHE A 141 -3.58 -2.01 1.12
N GLY A 142 -2.82 -1.04 0.60
CA GLY A 142 -3.37 0.20 0.06
C GLY A 142 -4.00 1.12 1.13
N VAL A 143 -4.83 2.04 0.65
CA VAL A 143 -5.60 2.94 1.52
C VAL A 143 -6.67 2.15 2.27
N HIS A 144 -6.77 2.37 3.57
CA HIS A 144 -7.73 1.68 4.42
C HIS A 144 -8.11 2.54 5.61
N GLN A 145 -9.31 2.30 6.14
CA GLN A 145 -9.81 2.90 7.37
C GLN A 145 -10.31 1.80 8.30
N ARG A 146 -9.85 1.85 9.55
CA ARG A 146 -10.29 0.96 10.63
C ARG A 146 -11.37 1.66 11.45
N TYR A 147 -12.32 0.88 11.94
CA TYR A 147 -13.36 1.33 12.85
C TYR A 147 -13.52 0.36 14.00
N PHE A 148 -13.78 0.92 15.20
CA PHE A 148 -14.43 0.17 16.26
C PHE A 148 -15.94 0.27 16.07
N ILE A 149 -16.62 -0.85 16.30
CA ILE A 149 -18.07 -0.91 16.44
C ILE A 149 -18.35 -0.78 17.92
N ARG A 150 -19.13 0.22 18.35
CA ARG A 150 -19.44 0.46 19.76
C ARG A 150 -20.93 0.57 20.02
N SER A 151 -21.36 0.09 21.19
CA SER A 151 -22.70 0.37 21.71
C SER A 151 -22.84 1.83 22.13
N ARG A 152 -24.07 2.25 22.44
CA ARG A 152 -24.34 3.57 23.06
C ARG A 152 -23.49 3.83 24.30
N ALA A 153 -23.28 2.80 25.12
CA ALA A 153 -22.48 2.88 26.35
C ALA A 153 -20.96 2.89 26.11
N GLY A 154 -20.52 2.83 24.84
CA GLY A 154 -19.10 2.80 24.47
C GLY A 154 -18.46 1.41 24.52
N THR A 155 -19.21 0.36 24.87
CA THR A 155 -18.73 -1.02 24.89
C THR A 155 -18.28 -1.44 23.49
N PRO A 156 -17.07 -1.99 23.31
CA PRO A 156 -16.61 -2.50 22.03
C PRO A 156 -17.42 -3.74 21.64
N LEU A 157 -18.10 -3.67 20.50
CA LEU A 157 -18.91 -4.75 19.94
C LEU A 157 -18.20 -5.48 18.79
N GLY A 158 -17.17 -4.87 18.20
CA GLY A 158 -16.44 -5.47 17.10
C GLY A 158 -15.49 -4.51 16.38
N CYS A 159 -14.91 -5.03 15.30
CA CYS A 159 -13.96 -4.32 14.45
C CYS A 159 -14.43 -4.36 13.00
N LEU A 160 -14.30 -3.25 12.28
CA LEU A 160 -14.55 -3.16 10.84
C LEU A 160 -13.34 -2.55 10.14
N LEU A 161 -12.98 -3.11 8.98
CA LEU A 161 -11.96 -2.57 8.09
C LEU A 161 -12.59 -2.28 6.73
N MET A 162 -12.43 -1.06 6.25
CA MET A 162 -12.72 -0.70 4.86
C MET A 162 -11.40 -0.45 4.14
N ALA A 163 -11.21 -1.05 2.96
CA ALA A 163 -9.99 -0.88 2.17
C ALA A 163 -10.33 -0.50 0.72
N GLY A 164 -9.43 0.25 0.09
CA GLY A 164 -9.52 0.57 -1.33
C GLY A 164 -9.47 -0.68 -2.20
N ALA A 165 -10.15 -0.64 -3.33
CA ALA A 165 -10.20 -1.77 -4.26
C ALA A 165 -8.81 -2.14 -4.77
N ALA A 166 -8.53 -3.45 -4.87
CA ALA A 166 -7.28 -3.94 -5.42
C ALA A 166 -7.17 -3.60 -6.92
N LYS A 167 -6.08 -2.92 -7.32
CA LYS A 167 -5.77 -2.67 -8.74
C LYS A 167 -5.50 -3.98 -9.50
N LEU A 168 -5.04 -5.02 -8.83
CA LEU A 168 -4.75 -6.34 -9.41
C LEU A 168 -5.36 -7.41 -8.52
N LEU A 169 -6.23 -8.24 -9.08
CA LEU A 169 -6.93 -9.30 -8.37
C LEU A 169 -7.12 -10.47 -9.32
N ALA A 170 -6.17 -11.41 -9.34
CA ALA A 170 -6.13 -12.48 -10.35
C ALA A 170 -7.48 -13.20 -10.58
N PRO A 171 -8.30 -13.51 -9.55
CA PRO A 171 -9.63 -14.07 -9.77
C PRO A 171 -10.56 -13.19 -10.62
N ARG A 172 -10.52 -11.86 -10.45
CA ARG A 172 -11.27 -10.91 -11.28
C ARG A 172 -10.79 -10.96 -12.73
N GLU A 173 -9.48 -10.87 -12.95
CA GLU A 173 -8.93 -10.93 -14.32
C GLU A 173 -9.31 -12.22 -15.03
N GLN A 174 -9.23 -13.35 -14.33
CA GLN A 174 -9.59 -14.66 -14.86
C GLN A 174 -11.09 -14.76 -15.18
N TRP A 175 -11.95 -14.25 -14.29
CA TRP A 175 -13.39 -14.29 -14.48
C TRP A 175 -13.88 -13.40 -15.63
N ILE A 176 -13.33 -12.18 -15.75
CA ILE A 176 -13.69 -11.26 -16.85
C ILE A 176 -13.00 -11.66 -18.17
N GLY A 177 -11.90 -12.41 -18.10
CA GLY A 177 -11.07 -12.74 -19.27
C GLY A 177 -10.19 -11.57 -19.73
N TRP A 178 -9.84 -10.65 -18.82
CA TRP A 178 -9.01 -9.50 -19.16
C TRP A 178 -7.55 -9.88 -19.27
N THR A 179 -6.95 -9.53 -20.41
CA THR A 179 -5.49 -9.40 -20.53
C THR A 179 -4.99 -8.24 -19.67
N GLU A 180 -3.70 -8.23 -19.33
CA GLU A 180 -3.08 -7.12 -18.60
C GLU A 180 -3.34 -5.75 -19.26
N ARG A 181 -3.28 -5.68 -20.60
CA ARG A 181 -3.57 -4.45 -21.36
C ARG A 181 -5.03 -4.02 -21.23
N GLN A 182 -5.98 -4.94 -21.21
CA GLN A 182 -7.39 -4.61 -20.99
C GLN A 182 -7.64 -4.14 -19.56
N ARG A 183 -7.07 -4.84 -18.56
CA ARG A 183 -7.12 -4.42 -17.14
C ARG A 183 -6.65 -2.99 -16.96
N LEU A 184 -5.47 -2.66 -17.48
CA LEU A 184 -4.89 -1.31 -17.35
C LEU A 184 -5.71 -0.21 -18.05
N ARG A 185 -6.50 -0.55 -19.08
CA ARG A 185 -7.39 0.41 -19.75
C ARG A 185 -8.72 0.62 -19.02
N ASN A 186 -9.21 -0.42 -18.34
CA ASN A 186 -10.56 -0.43 -17.75
C ASN A 186 -10.57 -0.15 -16.24
N ILE A 187 -9.43 -0.25 -15.56
CA ILE A 187 -9.32 0.18 -14.16
C ILE A 187 -9.06 1.68 -14.17
N HIS A 188 -10.14 2.43 -14.02
CA HIS A 188 -10.10 3.85 -13.73
C HIS A 188 -10.00 4.03 -12.20
N LEU A 189 -9.12 4.93 -11.77
CA LEU A 189 -8.97 5.37 -10.38
C LEU A 189 -9.23 6.86 -10.33
#